data_AF-A0A0K0IQ58-F1
#
_entry.id   AF-A0A0K0IQ58-F1
#
_cell.length_a   1.000
_cell.length_b   1.000
_cell.length_c   1.000
_cell.angle_alpha   90.00
_cell.angle_beta   90.00
_cell.angle_gamma   90.00
#
_symmetry.space_group_name_H-M   'P 1'
#
loop_
_entity.id
_entity.type
_entity.pdbx_description
1 polymer ?
#
loop_
_entity_poly.entity_id
_entity_poly.type
_entity_poly.pdbx_seq_one_letter_code
_entity_poly.pdbx_strand_id
1 'polypeptide(L)'
;MSQCPVISTRFYTMDRRGGFQGGFGSVNTGSFDERWSSSTRNQGAGPRRIGSGLRRITIDWDKPWIPVTKLGRLVKDGRVATIEEIYHRSIPILEYQIVDLLVPNLKEQVLKILPVQKEVRNGLRTRFRAFVAIGDKNGHVGLGMQCAKRVSTAIRLAIYRAKTAVVPVRRAYWHTEHGLPHTIPCKIMVRYCDVRVTLYPAPRGTGVSAPPIVQKLLHLGGIQDCYTSASSYRTLGPVAKATFLAIQRAYLFESKSEKIDENSAFRELIPLVNSS
;
A
#
# COMPACT_ATOMS: atom_id res chain seq x y z
N MET A 1 -27.24 -7.55 -6.77
CA MET A 1 -26.36 -6.92 -5.76
C MET A 1 -25.03 -7.63 -5.83
N SER A 2 -23.94 -6.96 -6.21
CA SER A 2 -22.60 -7.56 -6.22
C SER A 2 -22.21 -7.88 -4.79
N GLN A 3 -22.36 -9.14 -4.39
CA GLN A 3 -21.87 -9.65 -3.12
C GLN A 3 -20.34 -9.49 -3.13
N CYS A 4 -19.82 -8.59 -2.31
CA CYS A 4 -18.38 -8.47 -2.11
C CYS A 4 -17.93 -9.67 -1.25
N PRO A 5 -17.10 -10.60 -1.75
CA PRO A 5 -16.66 -11.72 -0.93
C PRO A 5 -15.64 -11.25 0.10
N VAL A 6 -15.76 -11.74 1.33
CA VAL A 6 -14.92 -11.34 2.47
C VAL A 6 -13.52 -11.94 2.29
N ILE A 7 -12.52 -11.08 2.04
CA ILE A 7 -11.12 -11.51 1.87
C ILE A 7 -10.55 -11.94 3.23
N SER A 8 -9.91 -13.11 3.26
CA SER A 8 -9.32 -13.77 4.44
C SER A 8 -8.44 -12.84 5.30
N THR A 9 -8.60 -12.95 6.62
CA THR A 9 -8.01 -12.09 7.66
C THR A 9 -6.53 -12.36 7.98
N ARG A 10 -5.88 -13.36 7.35
CA ARG A 10 -4.45 -13.66 7.58
C ARG A 10 -3.47 -12.64 6.99
N PHE A 11 -3.94 -11.58 6.33
CA PHE A 11 -3.15 -10.86 5.32
C PHE A 11 -2.63 -9.45 5.63
N TYR A 12 -2.87 -8.90 6.83
CA TYR A 12 -2.48 -7.50 7.12
C TYR A 12 -1.30 -7.31 8.08
N THR A 13 -0.52 -8.35 8.38
CA THR A 13 0.87 -8.19 8.87
C THR A 13 1.84 -7.95 7.70
N MET A 14 1.47 -7.07 6.76
CA MET A 14 2.29 -6.71 5.60
C MET A 14 3.18 -5.49 5.87
N ASP A 15 3.74 -5.40 7.08
CA ASP A 15 4.87 -4.49 7.37
C ASP A 15 6.18 -4.94 6.68
N ARG A 16 6.18 -6.12 6.02
CA ARG A 16 7.27 -6.56 5.15
C ARG A 16 7.16 -6.10 3.69
N ARG A 17 6.07 -5.44 3.26
CA ARG A 17 6.02 -4.79 1.93
C ARG A 17 6.77 -3.46 1.96
N GLY A 18 8.10 -3.53 2.06
CA GLY A 18 9.19 -2.58 1.78
C GLY A 18 9.01 -1.04 1.73
N GLY A 19 7.86 -0.46 2.02
CA GLY A 19 7.46 0.91 1.67
C GLY A 19 7.95 1.99 2.63
N PHE A 20 8.42 1.60 3.82
CA PHE A 20 8.91 2.53 4.85
C PHE A 20 10.25 2.14 5.50
N GLN A 21 10.86 1.00 5.13
CA GLN A 21 12.17 0.59 5.70
C GLN A 21 13.33 1.54 5.36
N GLY A 22 13.11 2.54 4.49
CA GLY A 22 14.03 3.66 4.28
C GLY A 22 13.74 4.84 5.20
N GLY A 23 14.00 4.72 6.51
CA GLY A 23 14.24 5.88 7.37
C GLY A 23 13.13 6.21 8.38
N PHE A 24 13.11 5.46 9.48
CA PHE A 24 12.85 5.95 10.84
C PHE A 24 13.67 5.06 11.79
N GLY A 25 14.86 5.52 12.21
CA GLY A 25 15.50 5.10 13.45
C GLY A 25 15.85 3.62 13.69
N SER A 26 16.52 2.91 12.77
CA SER A 26 17.38 1.79 13.22
C SER A 26 18.71 2.38 13.69
N VAL A 27 18.71 2.85 14.94
CA VAL A 27 19.94 3.00 15.70
C VAL A 27 20.38 1.57 15.98
N ASN A 28 21.32 1.08 15.18
CA ASN A 28 22.09 -0.08 15.59
C ASN A 28 22.96 0.40 16.74
N THR A 29 22.46 0.30 17.98
CA THR A 29 23.26 0.33 19.20
C THR A 29 24.11 -0.94 19.20
N GLY A 30 25.04 -1.02 18.26
CA GLY A 30 26.20 -1.88 18.36
C GLY A 30 27.16 -1.18 19.29
N SER A 31 27.24 -1.70 20.51
CA SER A 31 28.24 -1.41 21.53
C SER A 31 29.57 -0.96 20.92
N PHE A 32 29.91 0.31 21.14
CA PHE A 32 31.27 0.84 20.99
C PHE A 32 31.88 0.77 22.37
N ASP A 33 32.22 -0.45 22.80
CA ASP A 33 33.19 -0.63 23.87
C ASP A 33 33.86 -1.99 23.74
N GLU A 34 35.14 -1.97 24.07
CA GLU A 34 36.09 -3.08 24.16
C GLU A 34 36.83 -3.52 22.88
N ARG A 35 38.05 -2.98 22.79
CA ARG A 35 39.31 -3.74 22.88
C ARG A 35 39.59 -4.67 21.69
N TRP A 36 40.71 -4.42 21.01
CA TRP A 36 41.84 -5.34 20.93
C TRP A 36 42.96 -4.69 20.11
N SER A 37 44.12 -4.58 20.78
CA SER A 37 45.41 -4.25 20.21
C SER A 37 46.00 -5.43 19.44
N SER A 38 47.02 -5.10 18.65
CA SER A 38 48.14 -5.95 18.23
C SER A 38 47.92 -7.01 17.13
N SER A 39 48.61 -6.75 16.02
CA SER A 39 49.53 -7.67 15.34
C SER A 39 48.96 -8.98 14.79
N THR A 40 48.80 -9.05 13.46
CA THR A 40 49.56 -10.01 12.65
C THR A 40 49.41 -9.73 11.17
N ARG A 41 50.54 -9.75 10.48
CA ARG A 41 50.67 -9.89 9.03
C ARG A 41 49.90 -11.11 8.57
N ASN A 42 48.95 -10.96 7.65
CA ASN A 42 48.74 -12.00 6.65
C ASN A 42 48.22 -11.41 5.35
N GLN A 43 49.00 -11.62 4.30
CA GLN A 43 48.62 -11.40 2.91
C GLN A 43 47.57 -12.47 2.58
N GLY A 44 46.30 -12.12 2.73
CA GLY A 44 45.18 -12.98 2.38
C GLY A 44 44.22 -12.18 1.55
N ALA A 45 44.02 -12.62 0.31
CA ALA A 45 43.06 -12.09 -0.65
C ALA A 45 41.75 -11.72 0.06
N GLY A 46 41.53 -10.42 0.25
CA GLY A 46 40.31 -9.90 0.84
C GLY A 46 39.09 -10.43 0.08
N PRO A 47 37.96 -10.67 0.76
CA PRO A 47 36.79 -11.25 0.13
C PRO A 47 36.44 -10.39 -1.08
N ARG A 48 36.40 -11.01 -2.27
CA ARG A 48 35.97 -10.36 -3.50
C ARG A 48 34.67 -9.66 -3.18
N ARG A 49 34.71 -8.33 -3.08
CA ARG A 49 33.50 -7.52 -3.02
C ARG A 49 32.79 -7.83 -4.32
N ILE A 50 31.83 -8.76 -4.27
CA ILE A 50 30.75 -8.85 -5.23
C ILE A 50 30.11 -7.49 -5.10
N GLY A 51 30.59 -6.56 -5.95
CA GLY A 51 29.93 -5.33 -6.24
C GLY A 51 28.61 -5.76 -6.83
N SER A 52 27.64 -6.01 -5.94
CA SER A 52 26.23 -5.77 -6.22
C SER A 52 26.16 -4.28 -6.48
N GLY A 53 26.64 -3.89 -7.66
CA GLY A 53 26.21 -2.69 -8.31
C GLY A 53 24.72 -2.87 -8.39
N LEU A 54 24.01 -2.22 -7.47
CA LEU A 54 22.66 -1.79 -7.73
C LEU A 54 22.76 -1.05 -9.06
N ARG A 55 22.53 -1.79 -10.15
CA ARG A 55 22.39 -1.23 -11.48
C ARG A 55 21.38 -0.14 -11.27
N ARG A 56 21.78 1.10 -11.58
CA ARG A 56 20.84 2.21 -11.71
C ARG A 56 19.73 1.64 -12.59
N ILE A 57 18.57 1.36 -12.02
CA ILE A 57 17.46 0.77 -12.76
C ILE A 57 17.06 1.85 -13.75
N THR A 58 17.69 1.84 -14.93
CA THR A 58 17.28 2.59 -16.10
C THR A 58 16.04 1.88 -16.58
N ILE A 59 14.89 2.44 -16.21
CA ILE A 59 13.60 1.97 -16.66
C ILE A 59 13.46 2.53 -18.07
N ASP A 60 13.72 1.66 -19.05
CA ASP A 60 13.50 1.96 -20.46
C ASP A 60 12.02 1.73 -20.75
N TRP A 61 11.32 2.81 -21.08
CA TRP A 61 9.85 2.85 -21.20
C TRP A 61 9.33 2.15 -22.45
N ASP A 62 10.14 2.10 -23.50
CA ASP A 62 9.75 1.55 -24.79
C ASP A 62 9.91 0.02 -24.86
N LYS A 63 10.51 -0.59 -23.81
CA LYS A 63 10.70 -2.04 -23.78
C LYS A 63 9.41 -2.74 -23.37
N PRO A 64 8.96 -3.77 -24.12
CA PRO A 64 7.81 -4.56 -23.74
C PRO A 64 8.07 -5.25 -22.39
N TRP A 65 7.05 -5.30 -21.53
CA TRP A 65 7.18 -5.89 -20.21
C TRP A 65 7.40 -7.41 -20.29
N ILE A 66 8.53 -7.87 -19.74
CA ILE A 66 8.87 -9.28 -19.56
C ILE A 66 8.67 -9.62 -18.07
N PRO A 67 7.64 -10.40 -17.72
CA PRO A 67 7.34 -10.70 -16.32
C PRO A 67 8.39 -11.62 -15.73
N VAL A 68 8.89 -11.25 -14.54
CA VAL A 68 9.91 -12.02 -13.83
C VAL A 68 9.25 -12.99 -12.85
N THR A 69 8.18 -12.55 -12.21
CA THR A 69 7.42 -13.32 -11.22
C THR A 69 6.43 -14.30 -11.86
N LYS A 70 6.10 -15.37 -11.11
CA LYS A 70 5.04 -16.31 -11.50
C LYS A 70 3.70 -15.59 -11.70
N LEU A 71 3.37 -14.66 -10.79
CA LEU A 71 2.16 -13.85 -10.88
C LEU A 71 2.15 -13.01 -12.18
N GLY A 72 3.27 -12.35 -12.51
CA GLY A 72 3.38 -11.58 -13.74
C GLY A 72 3.16 -12.42 -15.00
N ARG A 73 3.68 -13.67 -15.02
CA ARG A 73 3.45 -14.59 -16.14
C ARG A 73 1.97 -14.97 -16.25
N LEU A 74 1.34 -15.37 -15.14
CA LEU A 74 -0.09 -15.74 -15.12
C LEU A 74 -1.01 -14.59 -15.57
N VAL A 75 -0.70 -13.36 -15.16
CA VAL A 75 -1.46 -12.16 -15.57
C VAL A 75 -1.22 -11.86 -17.05
N LYS A 76 0.03 -11.95 -17.52
CA LYS A 76 0.36 -11.75 -18.94
C LYS A 76 -0.31 -12.80 -19.84
N ASP A 77 -0.43 -14.03 -19.37
CA ASP A 77 -1.09 -15.13 -20.06
C ASP A 77 -2.64 -15.04 -19.97
N GLY A 78 -3.19 -14.05 -19.24
CA GLY A 78 -4.64 -13.86 -19.09
C GLY A 78 -5.32 -14.87 -18.15
N ARG A 79 -4.57 -15.67 -17.39
CA ARG A 79 -5.13 -16.66 -16.45
C ARG A 79 -5.67 -16.04 -15.17
N VAL A 80 -5.16 -14.88 -14.79
CA VAL A 80 -5.67 -14.05 -13.69
C VAL A 80 -6.26 -12.81 -14.33
N ALA A 81 -7.58 -12.75 -14.41
CA ALA A 81 -8.29 -11.68 -15.11
C ALA A 81 -8.53 -10.47 -14.22
N THR A 82 -8.70 -10.69 -12.91
CA THR A 82 -9.07 -9.64 -11.95
C THR A 82 -8.03 -9.45 -10.86
N ILE A 83 -7.90 -8.20 -10.39
CA ILE A 83 -7.05 -7.89 -9.23
C ILE A 83 -7.61 -8.49 -7.93
N GLU A 84 -8.92 -8.72 -7.88
CA GLU A 84 -9.63 -9.29 -6.74
C GLU A 84 -9.18 -10.73 -6.45
N GLU A 85 -8.96 -11.56 -7.48
CA GLU A 85 -8.37 -12.90 -7.33
C GLU A 85 -7.01 -12.86 -6.62
N ILE A 86 -6.20 -11.83 -6.92
CA ILE A 86 -4.90 -11.61 -6.27
C ILE A 86 -5.10 -11.25 -4.80
N TYR A 87 -6.12 -10.46 -4.49
CA TYR A 87 -6.47 -10.13 -3.10
C TYR A 87 -6.98 -11.35 -2.33
N HIS A 88 -7.82 -12.20 -2.92
CA HIS A 88 -8.31 -13.41 -2.25
C HIS A 88 -7.19 -14.38 -1.90
N ARG A 89 -6.24 -14.61 -2.82
CA ARG A 89 -5.04 -15.41 -2.58
C ARG A 89 -3.97 -14.65 -1.79
N SER A 90 -4.15 -13.33 -1.71
CA SER A 90 -3.28 -12.34 -1.08
C SER A 90 -1.79 -12.55 -1.36
N ILE A 91 -1.53 -12.74 -2.64
CA ILE A 91 -0.19 -12.81 -3.19
C ILE A 91 0.38 -11.39 -3.22
N PRO A 92 1.65 -11.17 -2.83
CA PRO A 92 2.28 -9.87 -2.95
C PRO A 92 2.51 -9.48 -4.42
N ILE A 93 2.08 -8.27 -4.78
CA ILE A 93 2.36 -7.68 -6.09
C ILE A 93 3.75 -7.03 -6.03
N LEU A 94 4.67 -7.54 -6.84
CA LEU A 94 6.05 -7.06 -6.91
C LEU A 94 6.36 -6.27 -8.19
N GLU A 95 5.49 -6.37 -9.20
CA GLU A 95 5.63 -5.71 -10.49
C GLU A 95 4.47 -4.73 -10.67
N TYR A 96 4.77 -3.45 -10.92
CA TYR A 96 3.72 -2.43 -11.04
C TYR A 96 2.88 -2.61 -12.31
N GLN A 97 3.46 -3.22 -13.34
CA GLN A 97 2.81 -3.49 -14.62
C GLN A 97 1.59 -4.43 -14.46
N ILE A 98 1.59 -5.30 -13.45
CA ILE A 98 0.44 -6.14 -13.11
C ILE A 98 -0.79 -5.25 -12.82
N VAL A 99 -0.60 -4.17 -12.06
CA VAL A 99 -1.69 -3.25 -11.69
C VAL A 99 -2.10 -2.41 -12.89
N ASP A 100 -1.17 -2.03 -13.76
CA ASP A 100 -1.47 -1.25 -14.96
C ASP A 100 -2.34 -2.04 -15.95
N LEU A 101 -2.16 -3.36 -16.05
CA LEU A 101 -3.02 -4.21 -16.88
C LEU A 101 -4.38 -4.49 -16.24
N LEU A 102 -4.41 -4.77 -14.94
CA LEU A 102 -5.64 -5.21 -14.25
C LEU A 102 -6.56 -4.04 -13.89
N VAL A 103 -6.02 -2.83 -13.67
CA VAL A 103 -6.79 -1.64 -13.27
C VAL A 103 -6.42 -0.48 -14.21
N PRO A 104 -7.05 -0.37 -15.39
CA PRO A 104 -6.68 0.62 -16.39
C PRO A 104 -7.04 2.06 -15.99
N ASN A 105 -8.06 2.25 -15.15
CA ASN A 105 -8.59 3.57 -14.77
C ASN A 105 -7.90 4.20 -13.56
N LEU A 106 -6.58 4.04 -13.48
CA LEU A 106 -5.78 4.45 -12.33
C LEU A 106 -5.48 5.96 -12.38
N LYS A 107 -5.94 6.73 -11.38
CA LYS A 107 -5.59 8.15 -11.23
C LYS A 107 -4.45 8.31 -10.23
N GLU A 108 -3.45 9.09 -10.63
CA GLU A 108 -2.28 9.39 -9.80
C GLU A 108 -2.42 10.80 -9.22
N GLN A 109 -2.14 10.96 -7.92
CA GLN A 109 -2.17 12.26 -7.26
C GLN A 109 -0.96 12.44 -6.35
N VAL A 110 -0.19 13.49 -6.64
CA VAL A 110 0.91 13.90 -5.76
C VAL A 110 0.31 14.59 -4.53
N LEU A 111 0.63 14.08 -3.34
CA LEU A 111 0.15 14.64 -2.07
C LEU A 111 1.02 15.83 -1.66
N LYS A 112 2.33 15.61 -1.55
CA LYS A 112 3.33 16.64 -1.20
C LYS A 112 4.72 16.18 -1.62
N ILE A 113 5.56 17.17 -1.92
CA ILE A 113 6.99 17.00 -2.16
C ILE A 113 7.72 17.72 -1.02
N LEU A 114 8.65 17.04 -0.36
CA LEU A 114 9.45 17.59 0.73
C LEU A 114 10.93 17.55 0.34
N PRO A 115 11.67 18.68 0.41
CA PRO A 115 13.12 18.64 0.39
C PRO A 115 13.61 18.00 1.70
N VAL A 116 14.47 17.00 1.58
CA VAL A 116 15.16 16.37 2.71
C VAL A 116 16.66 16.55 2.51
N GLN A 117 17.36 16.98 3.55
CA GLN A 117 18.76 17.36 3.47
C GLN A 117 19.59 16.46 4.39
N LYS A 118 20.78 16.08 3.93
CA LYS A 118 21.81 15.44 4.75
C LYS A 118 23.05 16.32 4.74
N GLU A 119 23.55 16.66 5.92
CA GLU A 119 24.82 17.35 6.06
C GLU A 119 25.98 16.44 5.66
N VAL A 120 26.92 17.00 4.90
CA VAL A 120 28.16 16.35 4.45
C VAL A 120 29.32 17.31 4.71
N ARG A 121 30.56 16.79 4.72
CA ARG A 121 31.77 17.59 4.99
C ARG A 121 31.84 18.88 4.15
N ASN A 122 31.32 18.84 2.91
CA ASN A 122 31.29 19.98 2.00
C ASN A 122 29.83 20.42 1.76
N GLY A 123 29.15 20.90 2.81
CA GLY A 123 27.82 21.53 2.74
C GLY A 123 26.63 20.57 2.85
N LEU A 124 25.51 20.93 2.22
CA LEU A 124 24.24 20.22 2.34
C LEU A 124 23.92 19.41 1.08
N ARG A 125 23.68 18.11 1.25
CA ARG A 125 23.21 17.24 0.16
C ARG A 125 21.69 17.12 0.22
N THR A 126 21.02 17.81 -0.70
CA THR A 126 19.55 17.80 -0.80
C THR A 126 19.05 16.62 -1.66
N ARG A 127 17.87 16.11 -1.31
CA ARG A 127 17.06 15.18 -2.09
C ARG A 127 15.59 15.54 -1.93
N PHE A 128 14.74 15.02 -2.80
CA PHE A 128 13.30 15.28 -2.75
C PHE A 128 12.56 13.99 -2.39
N ARG A 129 11.78 14.03 -1.32
CA ARG A 129 10.85 12.97 -0.89
C ARG A 129 9.48 13.30 -1.45
N ALA A 130 8.97 12.46 -2.35
CA ALA A 130 7.64 12.58 -2.91
C ALA A 130 6.68 11.60 -2.23
N PHE A 131 5.48 12.08 -1.89
CA PHE A 131 4.36 11.26 -1.46
C PHE A 131 3.31 11.26 -2.56
N VAL A 132 2.92 10.07 -3.01
CA VAL A 132 1.96 9.88 -4.10
C VAL A 132 0.88 8.93 -3.62
N ALA A 133 -0.37 9.29 -3.88
CA ALA A 133 -1.51 8.41 -3.76
C ALA A 133 -2.01 8.04 -5.16
N ILE A 134 -2.54 6.84 -5.29
CA ILE A 134 -3.07 6.31 -6.53
C ILE A 134 -4.42 5.66 -6.21
N GLY A 135 -5.39 5.75 -7.12
CA GLY A 135 -6.64 5.02 -7.00
C GLY A 135 -7.57 5.21 -8.20
N ASP A 136 -8.57 4.33 -8.32
CA ASP A 136 -9.52 4.28 -9.43
C ASP A 136 -10.91 4.83 -9.05
N LYS A 137 -11.07 5.36 -7.83
CA LYS A 137 -12.35 5.77 -7.23
C LYS A 137 -13.39 4.64 -7.14
N ASN A 138 -13.00 3.39 -7.38
CA ASN A 138 -13.89 2.25 -7.36
C ASN A 138 -13.41 1.17 -6.38
N GLY A 139 -12.85 1.61 -5.25
CA GLY A 139 -12.45 0.69 -4.20
C GLY A 139 -11.01 0.23 -4.28
N HIS A 140 -10.12 0.89 -5.03
CA HIS A 140 -8.68 0.60 -4.99
C HIS A 140 -7.86 1.83 -4.62
N VAL A 141 -6.95 1.69 -3.66
CA VAL A 141 -6.02 2.77 -3.26
C VAL A 141 -4.61 2.21 -3.08
N GLY A 142 -3.62 2.93 -3.59
CA GLY A 142 -2.21 2.74 -3.31
C GLY A 142 -1.59 3.99 -2.69
N LEU A 143 -0.69 3.80 -1.72
CA LEU A 143 0.14 4.86 -1.17
C LEU A 143 1.62 4.55 -1.43
N GLY A 144 2.32 5.50 -2.04
CA GLY A 144 3.72 5.38 -2.41
C GLY A 144 4.53 6.55 -1.89
N MET A 145 5.78 6.25 -1.54
CA MET A 145 6.74 7.23 -1.10
C MET A 145 8.11 6.87 -1.64
N GLN A 146 8.80 7.85 -2.21
CA GLN A 146 10.19 7.66 -2.60
C GLN A 146 11.01 8.93 -2.47
N CYS A 147 12.31 8.78 -2.23
CA CYS A 147 13.27 9.87 -2.22
C CYS A 147 14.28 9.73 -3.38
N ALA A 148 14.49 10.80 -4.14
CA ALA A 148 15.48 10.84 -5.23
C ALA A 148 16.20 12.19 -5.30
N LYS A 149 17.28 12.26 -6.08
CA LYS A 149 18.04 13.51 -6.29
C LYS A 149 17.25 14.57 -7.07
N ARG A 150 16.44 14.14 -8.05
CA ARG A 150 15.58 15.00 -8.89
C ARG A 150 14.11 14.74 -8.55
N VAL A 151 13.30 15.79 -8.61
CA VAL A 151 11.85 15.73 -8.27
C VAL A 151 11.10 14.78 -9.20
N SER A 152 11.30 14.90 -10.52
CA SER A 152 10.61 14.06 -11.52
C SER A 152 10.89 12.57 -11.31
N THR A 153 12.13 12.21 -10.99
CA THR A 153 12.52 10.84 -10.69
C THR A 153 11.90 10.36 -9.37
N ALA A 154 11.80 11.22 -8.35
CA ALA A 154 11.17 10.87 -7.08
C ALA A 154 9.67 10.55 -7.26
N ILE A 155 8.96 11.37 -8.04
CA ILE A 155 7.54 11.17 -8.33
C ILE A 155 7.32 9.86 -9.08
N ARG A 156 8.05 9.62 -10.18
CA ARG A 156 7.95 8.38 -10.97
C ARG A 156 8.17 7.12 -10.12
N LEU A 157 9.21 7.12 -9.30
CA LEU A 157 9.49 5.98 -8.43
C LEU A 157 8.45 5.83 -7.30
N ALA A 158 7.89 6.94 -6.81
CA ALA A 158 6.81 6.91 -5.82
C ALA A 158 5.51 6.35 -6.43
N ILE A 159 5.23 6.64 -7.71
CA ILE A 159 4.12 6.05 -8.46
C ILE A 159 4.25 4.52 -8.51
N TYR A 160 5.40 3.99 -8.91
CA TYR A 160 5.61 2.53 -8.94
C TYR A 160 5.43 1.88 -7.58
N ARG A 161 5.96 2.52 -6.54
CA ARG A 161 5.78 2.09 -5.15
C ARG A 161 4.29 2.05 -4.78
N ALA A 162 3.53 3.09 -5.13
CA ALA A 162 2.10 3.14 -4.88
C ALA A 162 1.35 2.02 -5.62
N LYS A 163 1.68 1.76 -6.89
CA LYS A 163 1.09 0.66 -7.69
C LYS A 163 1.32 -0.71 -7.05
N THR A 164 2.56 -1.02 -6.62
CA THR A 164 2.83 -2.29 -5.92
C THR A 164 2.14 -2.41 -4.56
N ALA A 165 1.72 -1.29 -3.97
CA ALA A 165 1.09 -1.22 -2.67
C ALA A 165 -0.42 -0.95 -2.75
N VAL A 166 -1.08 -1.23 -3.88
CA VAL A 166 -2.54 -1.07 -3.97
C VAL A 166 -3.25 -2.08 -3.08
N VAL A 167 -4.29 -1.59 -2.40
CA VAL A 167 -5.14 -2.34 -1.47
C VAL A 167 -6.61 -2.06 -1.80
N PRO A 168 -7.49 -3.06 -1.68
CA PRO A 168 -8.91 -2.84 -1.81
C PRO A 168 -9.46 -1.98 -0.66
N VAL A 169 -10.52 -1.24 -0.94
CA VAL A 169 -11.28 -0.41 0.02
C VAL A 169 -12.68 -0.99 0.17
N ARG A 170 -13.07 -1.33 1.40
CA ARG A 170 -14.42 -1.80 1.70
C ARG A 170 -15.33 -0.59 1.87
N ARG A 171 -16.31 -0.46 0.98
CA ARG A 171 -17.36 0.56 1.06
C ARG A 171 -18.65 -0.07 1.58
N ALA A 172 -19.47 0.72 2.26
CA ALA A 172 -20.73 0.28 2.84
C ALA A 172 -21.75 1.43 2.85
N TYR A 173 -22.90 1.13 3.41
CA TYR A 173 -23.97 2.08 3.72
C TYR A 173 -23.84 2.57 5.15
N TRP A 174 -24.43 3.73 5.45
CA TRP A 174 -24.47 4.23 6.83
C TRP A 174 -25.57 3.57 7.65
N HIS A 175 -26.79 3.56 7.14
CA HIS A 175 -27.94 2.94 7.78
C HIS A 175 -28.80 2.19 6.75
N THR A 176 -29.25 2.88 5.70
CA THR A 176 -30.13 2.30 4.68
C THR A 176 -29.37 1.86 3.42
N GLU A 177 -29.67 0.67 2.92
CA GLU A 177 -29.03 0.03 1.75
C GLU A 177 -29.59 0.51 0.40
N HIS A 178 -29.78 1.81 0.24
CA HIS A 178 -30.23 2.37 -1.02
C HIS A 178 -29.02 2.71 -1.89
N GLY A 179 -29.06 2.45 -3.21
CA GLY A 179 -28.03 2.88 -4.18
C GLY A 179 -26.66 2.21 -4.01
N LEU A 180 -25.57 2.96 -4.30
CA LEU A 180 -24.19 2.46 -4.21
C LEU A 180 -23.58 2.70 -2.82
N PRO A 181 -22.69 1.81 -2.32
CA PRO A 181 -22.03 2.02 -1.05
C PRO A 181 -21.14 3.28 -1.10
N HIS A 182 -21.40 4.22 -0.21
CA HIS A 182 -20.82 5.58 -0.25
C HIS A 182 -19.87 5.87 0.92
N THR A 183 -19.97 5.12 2.02
CA THR A 183 -19.21 5.37 3.26
C THR A 183 -18.43 4.13 3.73
N ILE A 184 -17.80 4.22 4.91
CA ILE A 184 -17.03 3.14 5.55
C ILE A 184 -17.99 2.27 6.39
N PRO A 185 -17.79 0.94 6.50
CA PRO A 185 -18.70 0.04 7.22
C PRO A 185 -18.85 0.33 8.72
N CYS A 186 -17.80 0.76 9.39
CA CYS A 186 -17.80 0.95 10.84
C CYS A 186 -16.81 2.04 11.24
N LYS A 187 -16.84 2.42 12.51
CA LYS A 187 -15.81 3.29 13.09
C LYS A 187 -14.47 2.55 13.08
N ILE A 188 -13.49 3.09 12.38
CA ILE A 188 -12.14 2.50 12.31
C ILE A 188 -11.17 3.44 13.01
N MET A 189 -10.48 2.92 14.02
CA MET A 189 -9.41 3.62 14.71
C MET A 189 -8.06 2.99 14.40
N VAL A 190 -7.11 3.83 13.96
CA VAL A 190 -5.74 3.40 13.66
C VAL A 190 -4.74 4.36 14.29
N ARG A 191 -3.64 3.78 14.78
CA ARG A 191 -2.46 4.51 15.22
C ARG A 191 -1.29 4.16 14.32
N TYR A 192 -0.55 5.17 13.89
CA TYR A 192 0.75 5.01 13.25
C TYR A 192 1.71 6.06 13.84
N CYS A 193 2.80 5.59 14.44
CA CYS A 193 3.65 6.41 15.32
C CYS A 193 2.80 7.08 16.43
N ASP A 194 2.84 8.41 16.50
CA ASP A 194 2.04 9.21 17.45
C ASP A 194 0.67 9.64 16.89
N VAL A 195 0.49 9.52 15.57
CA VAL A 195 -0.75 9.96 14.93
C VAL A 195 -1.83 8.89 15.10
N ARG A 196 -2.94 9.28 15.74
CA ARG A 196 -4.18 8.50 15.75
C ARG A 196 -5.12 9.09 14.71
N VAL A 197 -5.60 8.26 13.77
CA VAL A 197 -6.65 8.61 12.81
C VAL A 197 -7.87 7.75 13.10
N THR A 198 -9.02 8.39 13.14
CA THR A 198 -10.33 7.76 13.27
C THR A 198 -11.19 8.14 12.09
N LEU A 199 -11.78 7.14 11.45
CA LEU A 199 -12.75 7.30 10.38
C LEU A 199 -14.12 6.87 10.91
N TYR A 200 -15.14 7.67 10.65
CA TYR A 200 -16.52 7.39 11.01
C TYR A 200 -17.39 7.32 9.75
N PRO A 201 -18.40 6.44 9.75
CA PRO A 201 -19.41 6.45 8.70
C PRO A 201 -20.20 7.75 8.73
N ALA A 202 -20.67 8.20 7.56
CA ALA A 202 -21.42 9.45 7.41
C ALA A 202 -22.65 9.28 6.51
N PRO A 203 -23.70 10.12 6.70
CA PRO A 203 -24.84 10.18 5.80
C PRO A 203 -24.44 10.55 4.38
N ARG A 204 -25.31 10.19 3.43
CA ARG A 204 -25.12 10.59 2.03
C ARG A 204 -25.14 12.09 1.84
N GLY A 205 -24.23 12.58 1.00
CA GLY A 205 -24.14 14.01 0.67
C GLY A 205 -23.39 14.84 1.71
N THR A 206 -22.82 14.21 2.74
CA THR A 206 -21.96 14.89 3.72
C THR A 206 -20.64 15.32 3.09
N GLY A 207 -20.14 14.54 2.13
CA GLY A 207 -18.78 14.64 1.63
C GLY A 207 -17.74 14.12 2.64
N VAL A 208 -16.47 14.21 2.25
CA VAL A 208 -15.36 13.85 3.12
C VAL A 208 -14.90 15.07 3.93
N SER A 209 -15.30 15.10 5.21
CA SER A 209 -14.88 16.13 6.17
C SER A 209 -13.51 15.76 6.77
N ALA A 210 -12.44 16.14 6.08
CA ALA A 210 -11.07 15.81 6.45
C ALA A 210 -10.05 16.85 5.96
N PRO A 211 -8.83 16.88 6.52
CA PRO A 211 -7.73 17.64 5.95
C PRO A 211 -7.43 17.21 4.49
N PRO A 212 -6.89 18.09 3.64
CA PRO A 212 -6.74 17.85 2.20
C PRO A 212 -6.01 16.55 1.82
N ILE A 213 -5.04 16.12 2.63
CA ILE A 213 -4.26 14.89 2.40
C ILE A 213 -5.14 13.64 2.56
N VAL A 214 -5.93 13.62 3.65
CA VAL A 214 -6.84 12.53 3.99
C VAL A 214 -7.99 12.50 2.98
N GLN A 215 -8.50 13.68 2.62
CA GLN A 215 -9.55 13.84 1.62
C GLN A 215 -9.15 13.25 0.26
N LYS A 216 -7.93 13.56 -0.22
CA LYS A 216 -7.38 13.00 -1.46
C LYS A 216 -7.31 11.46 -1.42
N LEU A 217 -6.82 10.89 -0.31
CA LEU A 217 -6.73 9.43 -0.15
C LEU A 217 -8.11 8.76 -0.15
N LEU A 218 -9.08 9.31 0.58
CA LEU A 218 -10.44 8.74 0.68
C LEU A 218 -11.19 8.86 -0.67
N HIS A 219 -11.07 10.01 -1.35
CA HIS A 219 -11.66 10.20 -2.68
C HIS A 219 -11.07 9.25 -3.72
N LEU A 220 -9.76 9.02 -3.73
CA LEU A 220 -9.13 8.05 -4.62
C LEU A 220 -9.61 6.62 -4.36
N GLY A 221 -9.99 6.31 -3.12
CA GLY A 221 -10.58 5.02 -2.76
C GLY A 221 -12.06 4.89 -3.04
N GLY A 222 -12.70 5.94 -3.55
CA GLY A 222 -14.14 5.92 -3.85
C GLY A 222 -15.03 6.06 -2.63
N ILE A 223 -14.50 6.51 -1.49
CA ILE A 223 -15.29 6.89 -0.32
C ILE A 223 -15.77 8.32 -0.55
N GLN A 224 -17.09 8.51 -0.59
CA GLN A 224 -17.74 9.78 -0.87
C GLN A 224 -18.02 10.55 0.42
N ASP A 225 -18.50 9.86 1.45
CA ASP A 225 -18.89 10.47 2.71
C ASP A 225 -18.14 9.82 3.88
N CYS A 226 -17.46 10.64 4.67
CA CYS A 226 -16.76 10.18 5.86
C CYS A 226 -16.46 11.35 6.80
N TYR A 227 -16.74 11.19 8.10
CA TYR A 227 -16.17 12.06 9.11
C TYR A 227 -14.81 11.53 9.55
N THR A 228 -13.88 12.44 9.74
CA THR A 228 -12.52 12.08 10.19
C THR A 228 -12.15 12.87 11.42
N SER A 229 -11.39 12.23 12.30
CA SER A 229 -10.73 12.90 13.41
C SER A 229 -9.33 12.33 13.54
N ALA A 230 -8.32 13.18 13.68
CA ALA A 230 -6.97 12.79 14.02
C ALA A 230 -6.42 13.59 15.20
N SER A 231 -5.55 12.95 15.99
CA SER A 231 -4.90 13.60 17.14
C SER A 231 -3.90 14.69 16.72
N SER A 232 -3.19 14.48 15.62
CA SER A 232 -2.13 15.38 15.15
C SER A 232 -2.06 15.38 13.62
N TYR A 233 -2.04 16.58 13.05
CA TYR A 233 -1.93 16.80 11.61
C TYR A 233 -0.58 17.38 11.19
N ARG A 234 0.40 17.46 12.11
CA ARG A 234 1.66 18.20 11.88
C ARG A 234 2.52 17.57 10.77
N THR A 235 2.56 16.25 10.70
CA THR A 235 3.44 15.53 9.76
C THR A 235 2.64 14.70 8.75
N LEU A 236 2.83 15.00 7.47
CA LEU A 236 2.06 14.37 6.39
C LEU A 236 2.31 12.85 6.28
N GLY A 237 3.56 12.42 6.45
CA GLY A 237 3.93 11.01 6.26
C GLY A 237 3.16 10.08 7.19
N PRO A 238 3.23 10.29 8.53
CA PRO A 238 2.46 9.50 9.48
C PRO A 238 0.95 9.59 9.29
N VAL A 239 0.40 10.78 9.01
CA VAL A 239 -1.04 10.96 8.75
C VAL A 239 -1.48 10.15 7.53
N ALA A 240 -0.80 10.29 6.38
CA ALA A 240 -1.14 9.56 5.17
C ALA A 240 -1.05 8.05 5.37
N LYS A 241 -0.04 7.57 6.09
CA LYS A 241 0.13 6.14 6.38
C LYS A 241 -0.92 5.63 7.36
N ALA A 242 -1.27 6.40 8.40
CA ALA A 242 -2.35 6.06 9.32
C ALA A 242 -3.70 5.95 8.60
N THR A 243 -4.03 6.92 7.74
CA THR A 243 -5.25 6.88 6.92
C THR A 243 -5.26 5.68 5.99
N PHE A 244 -4.14 5.41 5.31
CA PHE A 244 -4.03 4.25 4.44
C PHE A 244 -4.26 2.95 5.22
N LEU A 245 -3.63 2.78 6.38
CA LEU A 245 -3.85 1.64 7.26
C LEU A 245 -5.31 1.54 7.77
N ALA A 246 -5.99 2.67 8.00
CA ALA A 246 -7.40 2.66 8.36
C ALA A 246 -8.29 2.08 7.25
N ILE A 247 -8.02 2.47 6.00
CA ILE A 247 -8.70 1.91 4.82
C ILE A 247 -8.45 0.39 4.73
N GLN A 248 -7.20 -0.04 4.93
CA GLN A 248 -6.85 -1.48 4.92
C GLN A 248 -7.62 -2.28 5.98
N ARG A 249 -7.75 -1.73 7.19
CA ARG A 249 -8.46 -2.39 8.30
C ARG A 249 -9.96 -2.53 8.06
N ALA A 250 -10.56 -1.79 7.12
CA ALA A 250 -11.98 -1.91 6.82
C ALA A 250 -12.39 -3.34 6.39
N TYR A 251 -11.48 -4.07 5.73
CA TYR A 251 -11.72 -5.47 5.37
C TYR A 251 -11.55 -6.46 6.54
N LEU A 252 -10.78 -6.10 7.56
CA LEU A 252 -10.60 -6.96 8.74
C LEU A 252 -11.83 -7.00 9.64
N PHE A 253 -12.74 -6.03 9.49
CA PHE A 253 -13.93 -5.98 10.30
C PHE A 253 -14.93 -7.04 9.85
N GLU A 254 -15.21 -7.98 10.75
CA GLU A 254 -16.18 -9.03 10.54
C GLU A 254 -17.59 -8.49 10.82
N SER A 255 -18.41 -8.40 9.79
CA SER A 255 -19.85 -8.17 9.95
C SER A 255 -20.50 -9.48 10.33
N LYS A 256 -21.46 -9.47 11.28
CA LYS A 256 -22.24 -10.65 11.71
C LYS A 256 -23.10 -11.31 10.61
N SER A 257 -22.99 -10.86 9.36
CA SER A 257 -23.66 -11.44 8.21
C SER A 257 -23.14 -12.85 7.95
N GLU A 258 -24.03 -13.84 7.98
CA GLU A 258 -23.75 -15.25 7.72
C GLU A 258 -22.88 -15.40 6.46
N LYS A 259 -21.73 -16.07 6.63
CA LYS A 259 -20.83 -16.41 5.53
C LYS A 259 -21.47 -17.51 4.70
N ILE A 260 -22.22 -17.13 3.67
CA ILE A 260 -22.43 -18.03 2.54
C ILE A 260 -21.21 -17.84 1.65
N ASP A 261 -20.16 -18.62 1.92
CA ASP A 261 -19.04 -18.79 0.98
C ASP A 261 -19.56 -19.60 -0.22
N GLU A 262 -20.26 -18.90 -1.11
CA GLU A 262 -20.77 -19.41 -2.39
C GLU A 262 -19.66 -19.91 -3.34
N ASN A 263 -18.40 -19.63 -3.00
CA ASN A 263 -17.18 -20.04 -3.69
C ASN A 263 -16.28 -20.95 -2.84
N SER A 264 -16.85 -21.67 -1.87
CA SER A 264 -16.23 -22.93 -1.43
C SER A 264 -16.23 -23.90 -2.61
N ALA A 265 -15.10 -24.55 -2.86
CA ALA A 265 -14.88 -25.48 -3.97
C ALA A 265 -15.73 -26.77 -3.91
N PHE A 266 -16.94 -26.71 -3.34
CA PHE A 266 -17.84 -27.82 -3.05
C PHE A 266 -19.29 -27.56 -3.49
N ARG A 267 -19.55 -26.58 -4.37
CA ARG A 267 -20.89 -26.33 -4.93
C ARG A 267 -21.45 -27.55 -5.71
N GLU A 268 -20.58 -28.47 -6.13
CA GLU A 268 -20.96 -29.75 -6.74
C GLU A 268 -21.53 -30.79 -5.74
N LEU A 269 -21.35 -30.60 -4.43
CA LEU A 269 -21.83 -31.56 -3.40
C LEU A 269 -23.15 -31.14 -2.72
N ILE A 270 -23.59 -29.90 -2.88
CA ILE A 270 -24.82 -29.37 -2.25
C ILE A 270 -26.11 -30.07 -2.76
N PRO A 271 -26.21 -30.50 -4.04
CA PRO A 271 -27.37 -31.26 -4.49
C PRO A 271 -27.52 -32.66 -3.87
N LEU A 272 -26.42 -33.26 -3.38
CA LEU A 272 -26.41 -34.64 -2.87
C LEU A 272 -26.90 -34.77 -1.42
N VAL A 273 -26.87 -33.68 -0.65
CA VAL A 273 -27.32 -33.66 0.76
C VAL A 273 -28.83 -33.39 0.87
N ASN A 274 -29.43 -32.81 -0.19
CA ASN A 274 -30.87 -32.51 -0.23
C ASN A 274 -31.67 -33.55 -1.03
N SER A 275 -31.04 -34.64 -1.46
CA SER A 275 -31.66 -35.73 -2.24
C SER A 275 -31.63 -37.09 -1.52
N SER A 276 -31.56 -37.07 -0.18
CA SER A 276 -31.64 -38.25 0.69
C SER A 276 -32.64 -38.04 1.81
#